data_AF-A0AA88W633-F1
#
_entry.id   AF-A0AA88W633-F1
#
_cell.length_a   1.000
_cell.length_b   1.000
_cell.length_c   1.000
_cell.angle_alpha   90.00
_cell.angle_beta   90.00
_cell.angle_gamma   90.00
#
_symmetry.space_group_name_H-M   'P 1'
#
loop_
_entity.id
_entity.type
_entity.pdbx_description
1 polymer ?
#
loop_
_entity_poly.entity_id
_entity_poly.type
_entity_poly.pdbx_seq_one_letter_code
_entity_poly.pdbx_strand_id
1 'polypeptide(L)'
;MVSQHGIKLAVHLISSYFGDVVSKVCECLLRRGTLTLAQIVRFTELRKQNVINSLLVLGQHNCVQAFAIQQEGGFGEAPKIITQYIVLFDNIIHHMRFPKFVTIVSEELGKECEELFEGLLQHGRLSVNQLVDRHKQMSNQSVGLCTTLDALQGSFNRLVNARYVERCPAHEPFLAPPGDDETPAKKRGAKSAKRKQDSLELNGDAWATNKNKEVLWRVNFEEFVRRLRHKECIRNVRARLDNGAGVVLSAILEATRSEETKMKMENSVPLSMNTIFEEVMKSEEGRSMTLEHVRAILDQLGCDIPVVAIDETYSIDLKNIIGMAQNQEVESIVLKKYGREAYRMFRLLSKAGRLVETDQISNTTFVEKKDAVKILYQLWNDDYLQMENVITHGARQSQFLLWKVNNSTLWVQVLDDMFHAALNLKLRIAYEQEQEKEIMQIPREKLVGELEKRYKRFRKRRIVLESSLMKLDDALMLFHDF
;
A
#
# COMPACT_ATOMS: atom_id res chain seq x y z
N MET A 1 1.18 0.01 15.24
CA MET A 1 -0.20 -0.36 15.64
C MET A 1 -1.15 0.30 14.67
N VAL A 2 -2.20 -0.41 14.24
CA VAL A 2 -3.22 0.15 13.34
C VAL A 2 -4.02 1.20 14.10
N SER A 3 -4.31 2.33 13.46
CA SER A 3 -5.09 3.41 14.06
C SER A 3 -6.56 3.03 14.25
N GLN A 4 -7.28 3.73 15.11
CA GLN A 4 -8.66 3.37 15.46
C GLN A 4 -9.60 3.45 14.24
N HIS A 5 -9.46 4.46 13.38
CA HIS A 5 -10.26 4.55 12.16
C HIS A 5 -9.80 3.56 11.09
N GLY A 6 -8.50 3.23 11.05
CA GLY A 6 -7.97 2.14 10.22
C GLY A 6 -8.67 0.81 10.53
N ILE A 7 -8.79 0.45 11.82
CA ILE A 7 -9.52 -0.75 12.25
C ILE A 7 -10.98 -0.70 11.80
N LYS A 8 -11.69 0.41 12.05
CA LYS A 8 -13.11 0.55 11.64
C LYS A 8 -13.29 0.39 10.13
N LEU A 9 -12.38 0.95 9.33
CA LEU A 9 -12.40 0.81 7.87
C LEU A 9 -12.20 -0.65 7.45
N ALA A 10 -11.19 -1.33 7.99
CA ALA A 10 -10.93 -2.75 7.69
C ALA A 10 -12.14 -3.63 8.06
N VAL A 11 -12.74 -3.39 9.22
CA VAL A 11 -13.96 -4.10 9.69
C VAL A 11 -15.14 -3.86 8.75
N HIS A 12 -15.34 -2.63 8.29
CA HIS A 12 -16.39 -2.30 7.31
C HIS A 12 -16.16 -2.99 5.97
N LEU A 13 -14.91 -3.02 5.47
CA LEU A 13 -14.56 -3.73 4.24
C LEU A 13 -14.90 -5.23 4.37
N ILE A 14 -14.44 -5.89 5.43
CA ILE A 14 -14.73 -7.30 5.66
C ILE A 14 -16.22 -7.58 5.81
N SER A 15 -16.98 -6.74 6.53
CA SER A 15 -18.44 -6.88 6.65
C SER A 15 -19.11 -6.77 5.26
N SER A 16 -18.68 -5.81 4.43
CA SER A 16 -19.25 -5.60 3.09
C SER A 16 -19.05 -6.78 2.15
N TYR A 17 -17.91 -7.49 2.24
CA TYR A 17 -17.58 -8.62 1.36
C TYR A 17 -18.01 -9.98 1.93
N PHE A 18 -17.89 -10.19 3.24
CA PHE A 18 -17.99 -11.51 3.86
C PHE A 18 -19.04 -11.60 4.99
N GLY A 19 -19.70 -10.48 5.31
CA GLY A 19 -20.75 -10.41 6.32
C GLY A 19 -20.24 -10.19 7.76
N ASP A 20 -21.18 -9.90 8.65
CA ASP A 20 -20.90 -9.41 10.00
C ASP A 20 -20.24 -10.44 10.91
N VAL A 21 -20.56 -11.73 10.73
CA VAL A 21 -19.95 -12.81 11.53
C VAL A 21 -18.44 -12.89 11.29
N VAL A 22 -18.03 -12.80 10.02
CA VAL A 22 -16.61 -12.81 9.62
C VAL A 22 -15.93 -11.52 10.08
N SER A 23 -16.62 -10.39 9.95
CA SER A 23 -16.13 -9.08 10.41
C SER A 23 -15.87 -9.04 11.92
N LYS A 24 -16.74 -9.64 12.74
CA LYS A 24 -16.54 -9.72 14.20
C LYS A 24 -15.27 -10.48 14.58
N VAL A 25 -14.97 -11.57 13.88
CA VAL A 25 -13.72 -12.33 14.08
C VAL A 25 -12.51 -11.51 13.65
N CYS A 26 -12.59 -10.82 12.51
CA CYS A 26 -11.54 -9.92 12.04
C CYS A 26 -11.27 -8.76 13.03
N GLU A 27 -12.32 -8.10 13.52
CA GLU A 27 -12.18 -7.01 14.50
C GLU A 27 -11.50 -7.49 15.79
N CYS A 28 -11.86 -8.68 16.27
CA CYS A 28 -11.23 -9.27 17.45
C CYS A 28 -9.71 -9.41 17.28
N LEU A 29 -9.26 -9.90 16.13
CA LEU A 29 -7.85 -10.05 15.81
C LEU A 29 -7.16 -8.70 15.59
N LEU A 30 -7.80 -7.75 14.90
CA LEU A 30 -7.26 -6.40 14.70
C LEU A 30 -7.01 -5.65 16.01
N ARG A 31 -7.90 -5.79 16.99
CA ARG A 31 -7.80 -5.10 18.29
C ARG A 31 -6.86 -5.79 19.27
N ARG A 32 -6.76 -7.12 19.23
CA ARG A 32 -6.05 -7.91 20.25
C ARG A 32 -4.74 -8.52 19.75
N GLY A 33 -4.44 -8.42 18.46
CA GLY A 33 -3.25 -9.00 17.85
C GLY A 33 -3.40 -10.51 17.60
N THR A 34 -2.30 -11.24 17.82
CA THR A 34 -2.21 -12.67 17.55
C THR A 34 -3.01 -13.48 18.58
N LEU A 35 -3.89 -14.36 18.11
CA LEU A 35 -4.76 -15.15 18.98
C LEU A 35 -4.84 -16.61 18.54
N THR A 36 -5.06 -17.51 19.49
CA THR A 36 -5.42 -18.91 19.25
C THR A 36 -6.92 -19.06 18.95
N LEU A 37 -7.33 -20.17 18.32
CA LEU A 37 -8.75 -20.45 18.09
C LEU A 37 -9.59 -20.38 19.37
N ALA A 38 -9.08 -20.91 20.49
CA ALA A 38 -9.79 -20.91 21.76
C ALA A 38 -10.01 -19.48 22.30
N GLN A 39 -9.00 -18.61 22.17
CA GLN A 39 -9.10 -17.20 22.57
C GLN A 39 -10.10 -16.45 21.69
N ILE A 40 -10.08 -16.68 20.37
CA ILE A 40 -11.01 -16.03 19.44
C ILE A 40 -12.45 -16.42 19.77
N VAL A 41 -12.72 -17.71 20.01
CA VAL A 41 -14.05 -18.19 20.45
C VAL A 41 -14.49 -17.50 21.74
N ARG A 42 -13.59 -17.41 22.74
CA ARG A 42 -13.89 -16.76 24.02
C ARG A 42 -14.19 -15.27 23.85
N PHE A 43 -13.40 -14.53 23.07
CA PHE A 43 -13.54 -13.08 22.94
C PHE A 43 -14.67 -12.65 22.00
N THR A 44 -14.99 -13.47 21.00
CA THR A 44 -16.10 -13.16 20.07
C THR A 44 -17.44 -13.68 20.56
N GLU A 45 -17.46 -14.60 21.53
CA GLU A 45 -18.65 -15.30 22.03
C GLU A 45 -19.44 -16.00 20.91
N LEU A 46 -18.75 -16.32 19.81
CA LEU A 46 -19.33 -17.05 18.69
C LEU A 46 -19.16 -18.55 18.90
N ARG A 47 -20.04 -19.35 18.28
CA ARG A 47 -19.88 -20.81 18.23
C ARG A 47 -18.55 -21.15 17.55
N LYS A 48 -17.85 -22.17 18.06
CA LYS A 48 -16.56 -22.63 17.52
C LYS A 48 -16.60 -22.85 15.99
N GLN A 49 -17.68 -23.44 15.47
CA GLN A 49 -17.82 -23.66 14.03
C GLN A 49 -17.88 -22.37 13.22
N ASN A 50 -18.56 -21.33 13.73
CA ASN A 50 -18.64 -20.04 13.06
C ASN A 50 -17.25 -19.40 12.99
N VAL A 51 -16.48 -19.47 14.09
CA VAL A 51 -15.10 -18.95 14.12
C VAL A 51 -14.21 -19.69 13.13
N ILE A 52 -14.29 -21.03 13.08
CA ILE A 52 -13.53 -21.83 12.10
C ILE A 52 -13.88 -21.41 10.67
N ASN A 53 -15.18 -21.33 10.34
CA ASN A 53 -15.63 -20.93 9.01
C ASN A 53 -15.17 -19.50 8.66
N SER A 54 -15.23 -18.56 9.60
CA SER A 54 -14.73 -17.20 9.40
C SER A 54 -13.23 -17.14 9.16
N LEU A 55 -12.44 -17.91 9.92
CA LEU A 55 -10.99 -17.99 9.72
C LEU A 55 -10.63 -18.63 8.38
N LEU A 56 -11.41 -19.62 7.91
CA LEU A 56 -11.23 -20.21 6.58
C LEU A 56 -11.48 -19.19 5.48
N VAL A 57 -12.58 -18.41 5.56
CA VAL A 57 -12.87 -17.34 4.59
C VAL A 57 -11.78 -16.28 4.60
N LEU A 58 -11.37 -15.80 5.78
CA LEU A 58 -10.31 -14.78 5.88
C LEU A 58 -8.96 -15.31 5.40
N GLY A 59 -8.64 -16.57 5.67
CA GLY A 59 -7.44 -17.23 5.16
C GLY A 59 -7.46 -17.36 3.63
N GLN A 60 -8.59 -17.77 3.07
CA GLN A 60 -8.81 -17.92 1.63
C GLN A 60 -8.55 -16.61 0.86
N HIS A 61 -8.96 -15.47 1.42
CA HIS A 61 -8.76 -14.15 0.81
C HIS A 61 -7.46 -13.44 1.25
N ASN A 62 -6.53 -14.16 1.89
CA ASN A 62 -5.26 -13.60 2.38
C ASN A 62 -5.40 -12.46 3.41
N CYS A 63 -6.53 -12.39 4.12
CA CYS A 63 -6.76 -11.41 5.19
C CYS A 63 -6.23 -11.91 6.54
N VAL A 64 -6.10 -13.23 6.73
CA VAL A 64 -5.55 -13.86 7.94
C VAL A 64 -4.51 -14.90 7.56
N GLN A 65 -3.44 -14.97 8.36
CA GLN A 65 -2.43 -16.01 8.28
C GLN A 65 -2.40 -16.81 9.58
N ALA A 66 -2.45 -18.13 9.44
CA ALA A 66 -2.18 -19.07 10.53
C ALA A 66 -0.67 -19.37 10.56
N PHE A 67 -0.11 -19.53 11.75
CA PHE A 67 1.27 -19.97 11.95
C PHE A 67 1.37 -20.78 13.23
N ALA A 68 2.32 -21.70 13.27
CA ALA A 68 2.53 -22.60 14.40
C ALA A 68 3.72 -22.10 15.23
N ILE A 69 3.50 -21.92 16.53
CA ILE A 69 4.57 -21.61 17.50
C ILE A 69 4.72 -22.79 18.46
N GLN A 70 5.96 -23.13 18.79
CA GLN A 70 6.28 -24.02 19.89
C GLN A 70 6.20 -23.25 21.21
N GLN A 71 5.22 -23.57 22.04
CA GLN A 71 5.16 -23.08 23.41
C GLN A 71 5.87 -24.08 24.32
N GLU A 72 6.86 -23.60 25.08
CA GLU A 72 7.51 -24.40 26.11
C GLU A 72 6.47 -24.86 27.13
N GLY A 73 6.45 -26.16 27.43
CA GLY A 73 5.60 -26.70 28.47
C GLY A 73 6.02 -26.16 29.84
N GLY A 74 5.08 -26.08 30.79
CA GLY A 74 5.44 -25.87 32.19
C GLY A 74 6.29 -27.05 32.73
N PHE A 75 6.97 -26.86 33.86
CA PHE A 75 7.85 -27.83 34.55
C PHE A 75 7.67 -29.32 34.13
N GLY A 76 8.44 -29.77 33.12
CA GLY A 76 8.50 -31.17 32.68
C GLY A 76 7.50 -31.59 31.59
N GLU A 77 6.62 -30.72 31.10
CA GLU A 77 5.75 -31.01 29.96
C GLU A 77 6.50 -30.88 28.62
N ALA A 78 6.21 -31.80 27.70
CA ALA A 78 6.68 -31.70 26.33
C ALA A 78 6.17 -30.39 25.68
N PRO A 79 7.00 -29.72 24.86
CA PRO A 79 6.60 -28.50 24.19
C PRO A 79 5.38 -28.73 23.29
N LYS A 80 4.39 -27.84 23.40
CA LYS A 80 3.12 -27.92 22.65
C LYS A 80 3.19 -27.02 21.43
N ILE A 81 2.81 -27.54 20.26
CA ILE A 81 2.65 -26.75 19.05
C ILE A 81 1.27 -26.11 19.08
N ILE A 82 1.23 -24.78 19.02
CA ILE A 82 -0.01 -24.00 19.07
C ILE A 82 -0.13 -23.18 17.80
N THR A 83 -1.27 -23.32 17.12
CA THR A 83 -1.63 -22.48 15.98
C THR A 83 -2.18 -21.14 16.47
N GLN A 84 -1.57 -20.05 16.02
CA GLN A 84 -2.04 -18.69 16.20
C GLN A 84 -2.43 -18.08 14.87
N TYR A 85 -3.34 -17.12 14.92
CA TYR A 85 -3.85 -16.40 13.77
C TYR A 85 -3.46 -14.93 13.88
N ILE A 86 -2.94 -14.36 12.80
CA ILE A 86 -2.66 -12.92 12.65
C ILE A 86 -3.48 -12.36 11.50
N VAL A 87 -4.07 -11.18 11.69
CA VAL A 87 -4.68 -10.42 10.60
C VAL A 87 -3.61 -9.67 9.82
N LEU A 88 -3.72 -9.74 8.49
CA LEU A 88 -2.92 -8.97 7.55
C LEU A 88 -3.70 -7.70 7.18
N PHE A 89 -3.50 -6.64 7.96
CA PHE A 89 -4.25 -5.38 7.81
C PHE A 89 -4.10 -4.79 6.40
N ASP A 90 -2.87 -4.73 5.89
CA ASP A 90 -2.57 -4.14 4.58
C ASP A 90 -3.33 -4.85 3.45
N ASN A 91 -3.38 -6.18 3.50
CA ASN A 91 -4.15 -6.99 2.55
C ASN A 91 -5.65 -6.67 2.58
N ILE A 92 -6.21 -6.39 3.76
CA ILE A 92 -7.63 -5.98 3.87
C ILE A 92 -7.83 -4.61 3.22
N ILE A 93 -6.95 -3.66 3.47
CA ILE A 93 -7.02 -2.31 2.86
C ILE A 93 -6.88 -2.40 1.34
N HIS A 94 -6.04 -3.30 0.83
CA HIS A 94 -5.87 -3.52 -0.60
C HIS A 94 -7.15 -3.94 -1.33
N HIS A 95 -8.17 -4.51 -0.66
CA HIS A 95 -9.48 -4.75 -1.29
C HIS A 95 -10.10 -3.47 -1.89
N MET A 96 -9.83 -2.31 -1.28
CA MET A 96 -10.28 -1.02 -1.81
C MET A 96 -9.56 -0.64 -3.11
N ARG A 97 -8.39 -1.21 -3.35
CA ARG A 97 -7.47 -0.91 -4.45
C ARG A 97 -7.54 -1.90 -5.60
N PHE A 98 -8.35 -2.96 -5.48
CA PHE A 98 -8.56 -3.94 -6.55
C PHE A 98 -8.86 -3.30 -7.90
N PRO A 99 -9.70 -2.25 -8.02
CA PRO A 99 -9.88 -1.56 -9.30
C PRO A 99 -8.57 -1.01 -9.90
N LYS A 100 -7.67 -0.44 -9.08
CA LYS A 100 -6.37 0.06 -9.54
C LYS A 100 -5.47 -1.08 -10.02
N PHE A 101 -5.47 -2.22 -9.32
CA PHE A 101 -4.68 -3.39 -9.70
C PHE A 101 -5.15 -3.97 -11.03
N VAL A 102 -6.48 -4.08 -11.22
CA VAL A 102 -7.08 -4.55 -12.48
C VAL A 102 -6.70 -3.62 -13.63
N THR A 103 -6.75 -2.30 -13.43
CA THR A 103 -6.30 -1.33 -14.44
C THR A 103 -4.83 -1.50 -14.81
N ILE A 104 -3.94 -1.71 -13.83
CA ILE A 104 -2.51 -1.96 -14.10
C ILE A 104 -2.32 -3.22 -14.96
N VAL A 105 -3.00 -4.32 -14.62
CA VAL A 105 -2.90 -5.58 -15.39
C VAL A 105 -3.45 -5.39 -16.80
N SER A 106 -4.57 -4.69 -16.95
CA SER A 106 -5.19 -4.40 -18.25
C SER A 106 -4.26 -3.59 -19.16
N GLU A 107 -3.64 -2.52 -18.61
CA GLU A 107 -2.71 -1.64 -19.33
C GLU A 107 -1.42 -2.36 -19.74
N GLU A 108 -0.84 -3.17 -18.86
CA GLU A 108 0.50 -3.75 -19.08
C GLU A 108 0.46 -5.13 -19.77
N LEU A 109 -0.55 -5.95 -19.50
CA LEU A 109 -0.59 -7.36 -19.94
C LEU A 109 -1.80 -7.69 -20.84
N GLY A 110 -2.75 -6.75 -20.98
CA GLY A 110 -3.93 -6.88 -21.82
C GLY A 110 -5.12 -7.58 -21.14
N LYS A 111 -6.26 -7.55 -21.84
CA LYS A 111 -7.57 -7.93 -21.31
C LYS A 111 -7.69 -9.41 -20.91
N GLU A 112 -7.00 -10.32 -21.58
CA GLU A 112 -7.02 -11.75 -21.22
C GLU A 112 -6.42 -12.01 -19.83
N CYS A 113 -5.34 -11.28 -19.50
CA CYS A 113 -4.71 -11.35 -18.18
C CYS A 113 -5.59 -10.69 -17.11
N GLU A 114 -6.30 -9.61 -17.48
CA GLU A 114 -7.25 -8.91 -16.61
C GLU A 114 -8.36 -9.84 -16.12
N GLU A 115 -9.03 -10.58 -17.02
CA GLU A 115 -10.12 -11.49 -16.67
C GLU A 115 -9.67 -12.62 -15.73
N LEU A 116 -8.49 -13.19 -15.99
CA LEU A 116 -7.90 -14.22 -15.13
C LEU A 116 -7.55 -13.65 -13.74
N PHE A 117 -6.97 -12.45 -13.73
CA PHE A 117 -6.58 -11.75 -12.52
C PHE A 117 -7.78 -11.34 -11.65
N GLU A 118 -8.88 -10.86 -12.26
CA GLU A 118 -10.14 -10.61 -11.56
C GLU A 118 -10.69 -11.87 -10.89
N GLY A 119 -10.56 -13.03 -11.54
CA GLY A 119 -10.89 -14.32 -10.95
C GLY A 119 -10.10 -14.59 -9.67
N LEU A 120 -8.79 -14.32 -9.65
CA LEU A 120 -7.96 -14.46 -8.45
C LEU A 120 -8.38 -13.47 -7.35
N LEU A 121 -8.66 -12.20 -7.68
CA LEU A 121 -9.10 -11.21 -6.68
C LEU A 121 -10.45 -11.58 -6.05
N GLN A 122 -11.39 -12.11 -6.83
CA GLN A 122 -12.73 -12.48 -6.37
C GLN A 122 -12.74 -13.70 -5.44
N HIS A 123 -11.83 -14.65 -5.63
CA HIS A 123 -11.82 -15.92 -4.91
C HIS A 123 -10.61 -16.11 -3.97
N GLY A 124 -9.62 -15.23 -4.04
CA GLY A 124 -8.41 -15.28 -3.21
C GLY A 124 -7.39 -16.31 -3.72
N ARG A 125 -7.26 -17.45 -3.02
CA ARG A 125 -6.28 -18.49 -3.33
C ARG A 125 -6.86 -19.55 -4.27
N LEU A 126 -6.34 -19.67 -5.48
CA LEU A 126 -6.83 -20.66 -6.44
C LEU A 126 -5.72 -21.58 -6.93
N SER A 127 -6.05 -22.84 -7.19
CA SER A 127 -5.20 -23.73 -7.98
C SER A 127 -5.35 -23.45 -9.48
N VAL A 128 -4.38 -23.91 -10.25
CA VAL A 128 -4.45 -23.86 -11.73
C VAL A 128 -5.70 -24.59 -12.24
N ASN A 129 -6.05 -25.74 -11.64
CA ASN A 129 -7.26 -26.48 -12.02
C ASN A 129 -8.52 -25.67 -11.79
N GLN A 130 -8.62 -25.01 -10.63
CA GLN A 130 -9.76 -24.16 -10.29
C GLN A 130 -9.88 -22.95 -11.22
N LEU A 131 -8.74 -22.36 -11.64
CA LEU A 131 -8.72 -21.29 -12.63
C LEU A 131 -9.22 -21.77 -14.00
N VAL A 132 -8.78 -22.95 -14.44
CA VAL A 132 -9.23 -23.59 -15.69
C VAL A 132 -10.72 -23.88 -15.67
N ASP A 133 -11.21 -24.49 -14.59
CA ASP A 133 -12.62 -24.86 -14.47
C ASP A 133 -13.53 -23.63 -14.45
N ARG A 134 -13.09 -22.55 -13.78
CA ARG A 134 -13.78 -21.26 -13.82
C ARG A 134 -13.81 -20.68 -15.23
N HIS A 135 -12.69 -20.70 -15.96
CA HIS A 135 -12.64 -20.18 -17.32
C HIS A 135 -13.60 -20.94 -18.25
N LYS A 136 -13.68 -22.27 -18.12
CA LYS A 136 -14.66 -23.11 -18.85
C LYS A 136 -16.11 -22.75 -18.52
N GLN A 137 -16.42 -22.49 -17.25
CA GLN A 137 -17.77 -22.10 -16.83
C GLN A 137 -18.18 -20.72 -17.38
N MET A 138 -17.25 -19.77 -17.47
CA MET A 138 -17.49 -18.45 -18.04
C MET A 138 -17.68 -18.48 -19.56
N SER A 139 -16.88 -19.28 -20.28
CA SER A 139 -16.99 -19.45 -21.74
C SER A 139 -18.35 -20.05 -22.17
N ASN A 140 -18.93 -20.94 -21.36
CA ASN A 140 -20.27 -21.49 -21.62
C ASN A 140 -21.42 -20.46 -21.48
N GLN A 141 -21.18 -19.31 -20.84
CA GLN A 141 -22.17 -18.22 -20.70
C GLN A 141 -21.98 -17.11 -21.74
N SER A 142 -20.77 -16.94 -22.30
CA SER A 142 -20.47 -15.99 -23.37
C SER A 142 -20.40 -16.71 -24.72
N VAL A 143 -21.44 -16.62 -25.53
CA VAL A 143 -21.40 -17.06 -26.94
C VAL A 143 -20.35 -16.20 -27.68
N GLY A 144 -19.12 -16.72 -27.86
CA GLY A 144 -18.20 -16.14 -28.85
C GLY A 144 -16.71 -16.02 -28.56
N LEU A 145 -16.12 -16.58 -27.49
CA LEU A 145 -14.65 -16.65 -27.39
C LEU A 145 -14.19 -18.03 -26.88
N CYS A 146 -13.71 -18.86 -27.81
CA CYS A 146 -12.96 -20.07 -27.50
C CYS A 146 -11.49 -19.69 -27.34
N THR A 147 -11.11 -19.19 -26.17
CA THR A 147 -9.71 -19.03 -25.81
C THR A 147 -9.16 -20.43 -25.53
N THR A 148 -8.18 -20.89 -26.29
CA THR A 148 -7.60 -22.23 -26.10
C THR A 148 -6.95 -22.32 -24.73
N LEU A 149 -6.91 -23.52 -24.12
CA LEU A 149 -6.20 -23.73 -22.84
C LEU A 149 -4.75 -23.24 -22.90
N ASP A 150 -4.12 -23.30 -24.08
CA ASP A 150 -2.78 -22.80 -24.34
C ASP A 150 -2.68 -21.27 -24.19
N ALA A 151 -3.71 -20.53 -24.64
CA ALA A 151 -3.76 -19.07 -24.47
C ALA A 151 -4.01 -18.69 -22.99
N LEU A 152 -4.82 -19.46 -22.27
CA LEU A 152 -5.00 -19.29 -20.82
C LEU A 152 -3.68 -19.52 -20.06
N GLN A 153 -2.96 -20.59 -20.40
CA GLN A 153 -1.64 -20.90 -19.85
C GLN A 153 -0.62 -19.80 -20.19
N GLY A 154 -0.63 -19.28 -21.43
CA GLY A 154 0.20 -18.15 -21.85
C GLY A 154 -0.05 -16.89 -21.02
N SER A 155 -1.33 -16.54 -20.81
CA SER A 155 -1.72 -15.40 -19.98
C SER A 155 -1.37 -15.58 -18.50
N PHE A 156 -1.54 -16.79 -17.96
CA PHE A 156 -1.09 -17.11 -16.60
C PHE A 156 0.44 -16.97 -16.44
N ASN A 157 1.22 -17.50 -17.38
CA ASN A 157 2.67 -17.38 -17.36
C ASN A 157 3.13 -15.93 -17.45
N ARG A 158 2.44 -15.08 -18.24
CA ARG A 158 2.72 -13.63 -18.28
C ARG A 158 2.50 -12.97 -16.91
N LEU A 159 1.41 -13.30 -16.21
CA LEU A 159 1.15 -12.78 -14.86
C LEU A 159 2.21 -13.20 -13.85
N VAL A 160 2.67 -14.46 -13.91
CA VAL A 160 3.72 -14.98 -13.02
C VAL A 160 5.07 -14.34 -13.35
N ASN A 161 5.43 -14.24 -14.62
CA ASN A 161 6.69 -13.62 -15.07
C ASN A 161 6.75 -12.13 -14.71
N ALA A 162 5.61 -11.44 -14.77
CA ALA A 162 5.47 -10.05 -14.33
C ALA A 162 5.46 -9.88 -12.79
N ARG A 163 5.50 -10.99 -12.03
CA ARG A 163 5.43 -11.05 -10.55
C ARG A 163 4.12 -10.56 -9.93
N TYR A 164 3.05 -10.41 -10.72
CA TYR A 164 1.72 -10.04 -10.22
C TYR A 164 1.00 -11.18 -9.51
N VAL A 165 1.38 -12.42 -9.83
CA VAL A 165 0.85 -13.63 -9.21
C VAL A 165 2.01 -14.44 -8.64
N GLU A 166 1.83 -14.92 -7.40
CA GLU A 166 2.84 -15.68 -6.68
C GLU A 166 2.23 -16.94 -6.05
N ARG A 167 3.09 -17.91 -5.72
CA ARG A 167 2.65 -19.11 -5.01
C ARG A 167 2.28 -18.75 -3.58
N CYS A 168 1.21 -19.36 -3.06
CA CYS A 168 0.83 -19.17 -1.67
C CYS A 168 1.95 -19.65 -0.73
N PRO A 169 2.24 -18.91 0.35
CA PRO A 169 3.10 -19.42 1.42
C PRO A 169 2.56 -20.73 1.98
N ALA A 170 3.43 -21.53 2.60
CA ALA A 170 3.03 -22.76 3.28
C ALA A 170 1.86 -22.49 4.25
N HIS A 171 0.88 -23.40 4.33
CA HIS A 171 -0.39 -23.15 5.02
C HIS A 171 -0.23 -22.84 6.51
N GLU A 172 0.87 -23.31 7.13
CA GLU A 172 1.26 -23.06 8.51
C GLU A 172 2.80 -23.01 8.58
N PRO A 173 3.44 -21.84 8.44
CA PRO A 173 4.86 -21.73 8.70
C PRO A 173 5.11 -21.98 10.20
N PHE A 174 6.05 -22.88 10.49
CA PHE A 174 6.53 -23.10 11.84
C PHE A 174 7.56 -22.03 12.18
N LEU A 175 7.26 -21.21 13.19
CA LEU A 175 8.20 -20.23 13.72
C LEU A 175 8.94 -20.88 14.89
N ALA A 176 10.19 -21.27 14.66
CA ALA A 176 11.07 -21.71 15.74
C ALA A 176 11.37 -20.52 16.67
N PRO A 177 11.47 -20.72 17.99
CA PRO A 177 11.87 -19.65 18.90
C PRO A 177 13.28 -19.14 18.54
N PRO A 178 13.56 -17.83 18.72
CA PRO A 178 14.90 -17.29 18.53
C PRO A 178 15.83 -17.96 19.57
N GLY A 179 16.76 -18.78 19.09
CA GLY A 179 17.77 -19.38 19.95
C GLY A 179 18.83 -18.34 20.31
N ASP A 180 19.18 -18.27 21.60
CA ASP A 180 20.37 -17.59 22.10
C ASP A 180 21.62 -18.27 21.49
N ASP A 181 22.19 -17.71 20.43
CA ASP A 181 23.62 -17.76 20.09
C ASP A 181 23.89 -17.05 18.75
N GLU A 182 23.96 -15.72 18.77
CA GLU A 182 24.80 -14.99 17.82
C GLU A 182 26.14 -14.67 18.49
N THR A 183 27.15 -15.52 18.29
CA THR A 183 28.56 -15.07 18.32
C THR A 183 29.37 -15.65 17.15
N PRO A 184 30.31 -14.88 16.57
CA PRO A 184 30.95 -15.24 15.31
C PRO A 184 32.29 -15.95 15.52
N ALA A 185 32.44 -17.21 15.07
CA ALA A 185 33.77 -17.81 14.96
C ALA A 185 33.93 -18.96 13.93
N LYS A 186 34.74 -18.65 12.91
CA LYS A 186 35.82 -19.44 12.30
C LYS A 186 35.56 -20.83 11.68
N LYS A 187 35.81 -20.85 10.36
CA LYS A 187 36.13 -21.97 9.45
C LYS A 187 36.94 -23.13 10.08
N ARG A 188 36.49 -24.37 9.86
CA ARG A 188 37.33 -25.53 9.48
C ARG A 188 36.52 -26.74 8.96
N GLY A 189 36.73 -27.06 7.68
CA GLY A 189 36.86 -28.40 7.06
C GLY A 189 35.91 -29.58 7.36
N ALA A 190 34.98 -29.80 6.43
CA ALA A 190 34.64 -31.07 5.74
C ALA A 190 34.04 -32.28 6.51
N LYS A 191 32.76 -32.62 6.26
CA LYS A 191 32.31 -33.59 5.23
C LYS A 191 30.78 -33.85 5.29
N SER A 192 30.13 -33.55 4.17
CA SER A 192 28.89 -34.13 3.59
C SER A 192 27.70 -34.52 4.46
N ALA A 193 26.73 -33.60 4.56
CA ALA A 193 25.31 -33.94 4.46
C ALA A 193 24.62 -32.86 3.59
N LYS A 194 24.22 -33.27 2.39
CA LYS A 194 23.71 -32.43 1.30
C LYS A 194 22.35 -31.84 1.70
N ARG A 195 22.35 -30.68 2.36
CA ARG A 195 21.17 -29.80 2.46
C ARG A 195 20.82 -29.36 1.04
N LYS A 196 19.70 -29.86 0.51
CA LYS A 196 19.03 -29.26 -0.66
C LYS A 196 18.53 -27.89 -0.21
N GLN A 197 19.34 -26.89 -0.49
CA GLN A 197 18.89 -25.53 -0.73
C GLN A 197 18.10 -25.62 -2.03
N ASP A 198 16.77 -25.52 -1.94
CA ASP A 198 15.90 -25.37 -3.11
C ASP A 198 16.21 -24.01 -3.73
N SER A 199 17.28 -23.99 -4.52
CA SER A 199 17.51 -23.02 -5.58
C SER A 199 16.31 -23.12 -6.52
N LEU A 200 15.43 -22.12 -6.40
CA LEU A 200 14.51 -21.62 -7.41
C LEU A 200 14.79 -22.18 -8.81
N GLU A 201 14.15 -23.30 -9.14
CA GLU A 201 13.89 -23.65 -10.53
C GLU A 201 12.78 -22.71 -11.02
N LEU A 202 13.16 -21.55 -11.53
CA LEU A 202 12.28 -20.65 -12.29
C LEU A 202 11.89 -21.22 -13.68
N ASN A 203 12.29 -22.46 -14.00
CA ASN A 203 12.06 -23.13 -15.28
C ASN A 203 11.36 -24.49 -15.18
N GLY A 204 10.65 -24.76 -14.07
CA GLY A 204 9.68 -25.86 -14.01
C GLY A 204 8.30 -25.32 -14.37
N ASP A 205 7.64 -25.87 -15.39
CA ASP A 205 6.31 -25.46 -15.88
C ASP A 205 5.40 -25.06 -14.71
N ALA A 206 5.13 -23.75 -14.55
CA ALA A 206 4.26 -23.23 -13.48
C ALA A 206 2.83 -23.81 -13.55
N TRP A 207 2.49 -24.36 -14.72
CA TRP A 207 1.26 -25.06 -15.05
C TRP A 207 1.28 -26.56 -14.72
N ALA A 208 2.42 -27.13 -14.31
CA ALA A 208 2.56 -28.57 -14.07
C ALA A 208 1.64 -29.06 -12.95
N THR A 209 0.69 -29.90 -13.32
CA THR A 209 -0.28 -30.53 -12.43
C THR A 209 0.33 -31.76 -11.76
N ASN A 210 1.13 -31.56 -10.71
CA ASN A 210 1.53 -32.67 -9.85
C ASN A 210 0.33 -33.10 -8.99
N LYS A 211 -0.25 -34.27 -9.31
CA LYS A 211 -1.42 -34.86 -8.63
C LYS A 211 -1.31 -35.00 -7.09
N ASN A 212 -0.13 -34.82 -6.51
CA ASN A 212 0.11 -35.02 -5.08
C ASN A 212 0.35 -33.73 -4.26
N LYS A 213 0.45 -32.54 -4.88
CA LYS A 213 0.48 -31.24 -4.18
C LYS A 213 -0.13 -30.18 -5.09
N GLU A 214 -1.40 -29.89 -4.90
CA GLU A 214 -2.07 -28.82 -5.64
C GLU A 214 -1.50 -27.45 -5.19
N VAL A 215 -0.72 -26.81 -6.08
CA VAL A 215 -0.10 -25.53 -5.80
C VAL A 215 -1.16 -24.43 -5.88
N LEU A 216 -1.38 -23.75 -4.76
CA LEU A 216 -2.26 -22.58 -4.69
C LEU A 216 -1.50 -21.31 -5.07
N TRP A 217 -2.15 -20.45 -5.83
CA TRP A 217 -1.65 -19.17 -6.29
C TRP A 217 -2.47 -18.04 -5.70
N ARG A 218 -1.82 -16.90 -5.46
CA ARG A 218 -2.45 -15.68 -4.97
C ARG A 218 -1.89 -14.46 -5.70
N VAL A 219 -2.61 -13.36 -5.58
CA VAL A 219 -2.12 -12.05 -6.03
C VAL A 219 -0.99 -11.57 -5.14
N ASN A 220 0.09 -11.07 -5.76
CA ASN A 220 1.19 -10.41 -5.06
C ASN A 220 0.87 -8.92 -4.89
N PHE A 221 0.22 -8.56 -3.79
CA PHE A 221 -0.13 -7.16 -3.53
C PHE A 221 1.10 -6.25 -3.38
N GLU A 222 2.22 -6.78 -2.90
CA GLU A 222 3.45 -5.98 -2.73
C GLU A 222 3.95 -5.44 -4.08
N GLU A 223 3.90 -6.26 -5.14
CA GLU A 223 4.32 -5.82 -6.48
C GLU A 223 3.42 -4.69 -6.98
N PHE A 224 2.11 -4.77 -6.76
CA PHE A 224 1.20 -3.68 -7.14
C PHE A 224 1.45 -2.40 -6.34
N VAL A 225 1.75 -2.51 -5.05
CA VAL A 225 2.12 -1.35 -4.23
C VAL A 225 3.42 -0.73 -4.76
N ARG A 226 4.43 -1.53 -5.14
CA ARG A 226 5.66 -1.02 -5.77
C ARG A 226 5.36 -0.28 -7.07
N ARG A 227 4.51 -0.83 -7.95
CA ARG A 227 4.07 -0.17 -9.20
C ARG A 227 3.39 1.17 -8.93
N LEU A 228 2.50 1.21 -7.96
CA LEU A 228 1.79 2.43 -7.57
C LEU A 228 2.74 3.47 -6.97
N ARG A 229 3.74 3.05 -6.18
CA ARG A 229 4.81 3.92 -5.68
C ARG A 229 5.59 4.55 -6.83
N HIS A 230 5.94 3.77 -7.85
CA HIS A 230 6.69 4.27 -9.01
C HIS A 230 5.85 5.29 -9.78
N LYS A 231 4.58 4.97 -10.08
CA LYS A 231 3.65 5.90 -10.73
C LYS A 231 3.52 7.22 -9.95
N GLU A 232 3.46 7.15 -8.62
CA GLU A 232 3.34 8.33 -7.76
C GLU A 232 4.63 9.16 -7.69
N CYS A 233 5.80 8.52 -7.56
CA CYS A 233 7.08 9.22 -7.59
C CYS A 233 7.30 9.95 -8.92
N ILE A 234 6.99 9.30 -10.04
CA ILE A 234 7.06 9.90 -11.38
C ILE A 234 6.11 11.10 -11.48
N ARG A 235 4.87 10.95 -11.00
CA ARG A 235 3.89 12.04 -10.98
C ARG A 235 4.38 13.24 -10.15
N ASN A 236 4.97 13.00 -8.98
CA ASN A 236 5.51 14.04 -8.12
C ASN A 236 6.66 14.80 -8.82
N VAL A 237 7.62 14.06 -9.39
CA VAL A 237 8.77 14.65 -10.08
C VAL A 237 8.33 15.46 -11.30
N ARG A 238 7.38 14.95 -12.11
CA ARG A 238 6.82 15.67 -13.26
C ARG A 238 6.18 17.01 -12.86
N ALA A 239 5.48 17.03 -11.72
CA ALA A 239 4.83 18.25 -11.23
C ALA A 239 5.82 19.27 -10.66
N ARG A 240 7.00 18.83 -10.20
CA ARG A 240 8.01 19.67 -9.55
C ARG A 240 9.07 20.21 -10.50
N LEU A 241 9.57 19.36 -11.40
CA LEU A 241 10.64 19.67 -12.34
C LEU A 241 10.01 19.86 -13.73
N ASP A 242 9.96 18.80 -14.52
CA ASP A 242 9.38 18.80 -15.86
C ASP A 242 9.04 17.37 -16.33
N ASN A 243 8.49 17.25 -17.55
CA ASN A 243 8.18 15.95 -18.12
C ASN A 243 9.44 15.10 -18.37
N GLY A 244 10.55 15.74 -18.75
CA GLY A 244 11.84 15.08 -19.00
C GLY A 244 12.37 14.37 -17.76
N ALA A 245 12.32 15.02 -16.59
CA ALA A 245 12.68 14.42 -15.31
C ALA A 245 11.80 13.22 -14.95
N GLY A 246 10.51 13.27 -15.29
CA GLY A 246 9.60 12.14 -15.16
C GLY A 246 10.00 10.93 -16.00
N VAL A 247 10.45 11.17 -17.24
CA VAL A 247 10.90 10.10 -18.15
C VAL A 247 12.18 9.45 -17.64
N VAL A 248 13.16 10.25 -17.20
CA VAL A 248 14.42 9.74 -16.62
C VAL A 248 14.15 8.89 -15.38
N LEU A 249 13.33 9.38 -14.45
CA LEU A 249 12.94 8.61 -13.27
C LEU A 249 12.20 7.31 -13.65
N SER A 250 11.29 7.37 -14.63
CA SER A 250 10.58 6.18 -15.11
C SER A 250 11.52 5.13 -15.69
N ALA A 251 12.53 5.54 -16.46
CA ALA A 251 13.52 4.65 -17.04
C ALA A 251 14.37 3.97 -15.95
N ILE A 252 14.79 4.73 -14.94
CA ILE A 252 15.57 4.19 -13.81
C ILE A 252 14.76 3.15 -13.04
N LEU A 253 13.51 3.46 -12.70
CA LEU A 253 12.65 2.53 -11.94
C LEU A 253 12.27 1.28 -12.73
N GLU A 254 12.21 1.36 -14.06
CA GLU A 254 11.99 0.17 -14.89
C GLU A 254 13.27 -0.66 -15.03
N ALA A 255 14.44 -0.03 -15.06
CA ALA A 255 15.74 -0.72 -15.05
C ALA A 255 15.98 -1.47 -13.74
N THR A 256 15.60 -0.89 -12.58
CA THR A 256 15.76 -1.53 -11.27
C THR A 256 14.70 -2.60 -10.98
N ARG A 257 13.65 -2.71 -11.81
CA ARG A 257 12.47 -3.58 -11.63
C ARG A 257 12.79 -5.00 -11.14
N SER A 258 13.77 -5.66 -11.75
CA SER A 258 14.05 -7.06 -11.47
C SER A 258 14.72 -7.30 -10.12
N GLU A 259 15.41 -6.27 -9.61
CA GLU A 259 16.24 -6.31 -8.40
C GLU A 259 15.52 -5.75 -7.16
N GLU A 260 14.44 -4.99 -7.35
CA GLU A 260 13.61 -4.49 -6.25
C GLU A 260 12.79 -5.63 -5.62
N THR A 261 13.18 -6.06 -4.43
CA THR A 261 12.50 -7.16 -3.71
C THR A 261 11.72 -6.70 -2.48
N LYS A 262 12.01 -5.52 -1.92
CA LYS A 262 11.36 -5.01 -0.70
C LYS A 262 10.38 -3.88 -1.01
N MET A 263 9.29 -3.80 -0.23
CA MET A 263 8.26 -2.76 -0.36
C MET A 263 8.76 -1.36 0.05
N LYS A 264 9.61 -1.29 1.09
CA LYS A 264 10.18 -0.05 1.64
C LYS A 264 11.70 -0.02 1.44
N MET A 265 12.12 0.16 0.19
CA MET A 265 13.52 0.45 -0.11
C MET A 265 13.72 1.96 0.00
N GLU A 266 14.71 2.38 0.77
CA GLU A 266 15.01 3.82 0.94
C GLU A 266 15.63 4.39 -0.34
N ASN A 267 16.50 3.63 -0.99
CA ASN A 267 17.20 4.00 -2.22
C ASN A 267 16.98 2.96 -3.32
N SER A 268 17.01 3.40 -4.59
CA SER A 268 17.05 2.51 -5.74
C SER A 268 18.39 1.78 -5.83
N VAL A 269 18.43 0.68 -6.59
CA VAL A 269 19.70 0.06 -6.96
C VAL A 269 20.55 1.08 -7.74
N PRO A 270 21.86 1.23 -7.45
CA PRO A 270 22.75 2.10 -8.21
C PRO A 270 22.87 1.63 -9.67
N LEU A 271 22.66 2.55 -10.62
CA LEU A 271 22.78 2.28 -12.05
C LEU A 271 23.87 3.13 -12.69
N SER A 272 24.50 2.59 -13.74
CA SER A 272 25.46 3.37 -14.55
C SER A 272 24.74 4.36 -15.45
N MET A 273 25.38 5.50 -15.76
CA MET A 273 24.85 6.49 -16.70
C MET A 273 24.46 5.88 -18.05
N ASN A 274 25.26 4.94 -18.55
CA ASN A 274 25.02 4.29 -19.85
C ASN A 274 23.74 3.45 -19.81
N THR A 275 23.54 2.67 -18.75
CA THR A 275 22.32 1.87 -18.56
C THR A 275 21.09 2.77 -18.47
N ILE A 276 21.18 3.89 -17.73
CA ILE A 276 20.08 4.86 -17.62
C ILE A 276 19.77 5.46 -18.99
N PHE A 277 20.79 5.88 -19.74
CA PHE A 277 20.60 6.48 -21.05
C PHE A 277 19.99 5.51 -22.06
N GLU A 278 20.44 4.26 -22.09
CA GLU A 278 19.86 3.21 -22.94
C GLU A 278 18.37 2.98 -22.64
N GLU A 279 17.99 2.95 -21.37
CA GLU A 279 16.58 2.78 -20.96
C GLU A 279 15.73 4.02 -21.29
N VAL A 280 16.27 5.23 -21.12
CA VAL A 280 15.61 6.47 -21.53
C VAL A 280 15.32 6.46 -23.03
N MET A 281 16.27 6.00 -23.85
CA MET A 281 16.14 5.95 -25.32
C MET A 281 15.05 4.97 -25.81
N LYS A 282 14.60 4.03 -24.97
CA LYS A 282 13.46 3.16 -25.32
C LYS A 282 12.14 3.92 -25.38
N SER A 283 11.99 4.95 -24.55
CA SER A 283 10.82 5.84 -24.55
C SER A 283 10.85 6.77 -25.76
N GLU A 284 9.69 7.01 -26.39
CA GLU A 284 9.57 7.96 -27.51
C GLU A 284 10.00 9.38 -27.11
N GLU A 285 9.66 9.79 -25.89
CA GLU A 285 10.00 11.10 -25.32
C GLU A 285 11.48 11.22 -24.98
N GLY A 286 12.15 10.09 -24.68
CA GLY A 286 13.56 10.06 -24.32
C GLY A 286 14.51 10.09 -25.53
N ARG A 287 14.04 9.74 -26.73
CA ARG A 287 14.86 9.73 -27.96
C ARG A 287 15.40 11.10 -28.38
N SER A 288 14.79 12.18 -27.91
CA SER A 288 15.22 13.55 -28.18
C SER A 288 16.17 14.11 -27.12
N MET A 289 16.42 13.37 -26.02
CA MET A 289 17.24 13.83 -24.90
C MET A 289 18.73 13.55 -25.15
N THR A 290 19.58 14.54 -24.85
CA THR A 290 21.03 14.34 -24.87
C THR A 290 21.53 13.77 -23.54
N LEU A 291 22.72 13.17 -23.56
CA LEU A 291 23.34 12.60 -22.36
C LEU A 291 23.60 13.67 -21.29
N GLU A 292 23.99 14.88 -21.70
CA GLU A 292 24.19 16.02 -20.79
C GLU A 292 22.87 16.46 -20.13
N HIS A 293 21.76 16.41 -20.87
CA HIS A 293 20.46 16.77 -20.33
C HIS A 293 19.97 15.76 -19.29
N VAL A 294 20.18 14.46 -19.54
CA VAL A 294 19.90 13.40 -18.55
C VAL A 294 20.75 13.59 -17.30
N ARG A 295 22.04 13.94 -17.47
CA ARG A 295 22.94 14.20 -16.34
C ARG A 295 22.49 15.38 -15.48
N ALA A 296 22.10 16.49 -16.11
CA ALA A 296 21.58 17.66 -15.40
C ALA A 296 20.28 17.35 -14.61
N ILE A 297 19.44 16.46 -15.13
CA ILE A 297 18.23 15.99 -14.43
C ILE A 297 18.59 15.12 -13.22
N LEU A 298 19.57 14.23 -13.36
CA LEU A 298 20.05 13.38 -12.25
C LEU A 298 20.59 14.22 -11.09
N ASP A 299 21.32 15.28 -11.40
CA ASP A 299 21.80 16.25 -10.41
C ASP A 299 20.64 16.95 -9.69
N GLN A 300 19.58 17.34 -10.42
CA GLN A 300 18.38 17.96 -9.85
C GLN A 300 17.53 17.02 -8.99
N LEU A 301 17.55 15.72 -9.32
CA LEU A 301 16.88 14.68 -8.53
C LEU A 301 17.62 14.38 -7.22
N GLY A 302 18.83 14.92 -7.05
CA GLY A 302 19.64 14.70 -5.85
C GLY A 302 20.09 13.25 -5.74
N CYS A 303 20.43 12.62 -6.87
CA CYS A 303 20.94 11.26 -6.86
C CYS A 303 22.28 11.22 -6.12
N ASP A 304 22.42 10.35 -5.12
CA ASP A 304 23.69 10.15 -4.44
C ASP A 304 24.67 9.47 -5.40
N ILE A 305 25.84 10.08 -5.57
CA ILE A 305 26.99 9.47 -6.23
C ILE A 305 27.80 8.76 -5.14
N PRO A 306 27.87 7.42 -5.12
CA PRO A 306 28.69 6.72 -4.13
C PRO A 306 30.16 7.14 -4.29
N VAL A 307 30.71 7.75 -3.25
CA VAL A 307 32.06 8.34 -3.20
C VAL A 307 33.20 7.34 -3.50
N VAL A 308 32.89 6.03 -3.63
CA VAL A 308 33.86 4.93 -3.70
C VAL A 308 33.85 4.18 -5.05
N ALA A 309 32.93 4.49 -5.97
CA ALA A 309 32.86 3.79 -7.26
C ALA A 309 33.75 4.46 -8.31
N ILE A 310 34.54 3.64 -9.02
CA ILE A 310 35.40 4.05 -10.15
C ILE A 310 34.53 4.50 -11.36
N ASP A 311 33.28 4.07 -11.39
CA ASP A 311 32.27 4.44 -12.37
C ASP A 311 31.19 5.33 -11.72
N GLU A 312 30.72 6.35 -12.44
CA GLU A 312 29.62 7.22 -12.02
C GLU A 312 28.31 6.43 -11.96
N THR A 313 28.00 5.89 -10.78
CA THR A 313 26.73 5.22 -10.50
C THR A 313 25.76 6.17 -9.80
N TYR A 314 24.50 6.16 -10.22
CA TYR A 314 23.44 7.01 -9.67
C TYR A 314 22.42 6.14 -8.93
N SER A 315 22.08 6.53 -7.70
CA SER A 315 20.96 5.95 -6.95
C SER A 315 19.94 7.02 -6.57
N ILE A 316 18.66 6.69 -6.66
CA ILE A 316 17.56 7.60 -6.37
C ILE A 316 17.12 7.40 -4.93
N ASP A 317 17.11 8.49 -4.15
CA ASP A 317 16.51 8.53 -2.82
C ASP A 317 14.98 8.59 -2.92
N LEU A 318 14.35 7.42 -2.87
CA LEU A 318 12.89 7.29 -2.90
C LEU A 318 12.28 7.89 -1.63
N LYS A 319 12.96 7.77 -0.48
CA LYS A 319 12.48 8.26 0.81
C LYS A 319 12.35 9.79 0.80
N ASN A 320 13.29 10.50 0.20
CA ASN A 320 13.20 11.95 0.06
C ASN A 320 12.07 12.35 -0.90
N ILE A 321 11.93 11.69 -2.06
CA ILE A 321 10.83 11.97 -3.00
C ILE A 321 9.46 11.76 -2.32
N ILE A 322 9.30 10.64 -1.60
CA ILE A 322 8.09 10.32 -0.84
C ILE A 322 7.85 11.35 0.27
N GLY A 323 8.87 11.65 1.08
CA GLY A 323 8.76 12.63 2.17
C GLY A 323 8.41 14.03 1.67
N MET A 324 8.91 14.44 0.52
CA MET A 324 8.52 15.69 -0.13
C MET A 324 7.06 15.67 -0.59
N ALA A 325 6.59 14.57 -1.18
CA ALA A 325 5.19 14.41 -1.57
C ALA A 325 4.27 14.43 -0.34
N GLN A 326 4.64 13.73 0.75
CA GLN A 326 3.91 13.72 2.02
C GLN A 326 3.77 15.14 2.58
N ASN A 327 4.86 15.92 2.59
CA ASN A 327 4.86 17.31 3.03
C ASN A 327 3.93 18.19 2.19
N GLN A 328 3.91 18.01 0.86
CA GLN A 328 3.01 18.74 -0.03
C GLN A 328 1.54 18.43 0.24
N GLU A 329 1.20 17.17 0.55
CA GLU A 329 -0.17 16.80 0.85
C GLU A 329 -0.65 17.41 2.16
N VAL A 330 0.17 17.39 3.22
CA VAL A 330 -0.15 18.07 4.50
C VAL A 330 -0.25 19.57 4.31
N GLU A 331 0.66 20.17 3.54
CA GLU A 331 0.61 21.58 3.15
C GLU A 331 -0.73 21.93 2.47
N SER A 332 -1.23 21.08 1.57
CA SER A 332 -2.52 21.22 0.89
C SER A 332 -3.70 21.13 1.88
N ILE A 333 -3.63 20.23 2.86
CA ILE A 333 -4.63 20.11 3.93
C ILE A 333 -4.66 21.41 4.76
N VAL A 334 -3.50 21.91 5.18
CA VAL A 334 -3.40 23.15 5.97
C VAL A 334 -3.95 24.34 5.18
N LEU A 335 -3.62 24.44 3.89
CA LEU A 335 -4.12 25.50 3.01
C LEU A 335 -5.65 25.49 2.91
N LYS A 336 -6.26 24.30 2.78
CA LYS A 336 -7.72 24.16 2.65
C LYS A 336 -8.45 24.39 3.98
N LYS A 337 -7.86 24.00 5.12
CA LYS A 337 -8.50 24.06 6.44
C LYS A 337 -8.31 25.41 7.14
N TYR A 338 -7.11 25.97 7.10
CA TYR A 338 -6.73 27.19 7.85
C TYR A 338 -6.42 28.39 6.96
N GLY A 339 -6.34 28.20 5.64
CA GLY A 339 -6.13 29.28 4.68
C GLY A 339 -4.66 29.60 4.37
N ARG A 340 -4.46 30.64 3.56
CA ARG A 340 -3.16 30.98 2.95
C ARG A 340 -2.11 31.45 3.95
N GLU A 341 -2.51 32.10 5.03
CA GLU A 341 -1.59 32.64 6.03
C GLU A 341 -0.99 31.51 6.88
N ALA A 342 -1.85 30.63 7.38
CA ALA A 342 -1.45 29.41 8.07
C ALA A 342 -0.56 28.51 7.20
N TYR A 343 -0.90 28.36 5.92
CA TYR A 343 -0.06 27.65 4.95
C TYR A 343 1.37 28.23 4.86
N ARG A 344 1.51 29.54 4.73
CA ARG A 344 2.83 30.20 4.65
C ARG A 344 3.66 29.94 5.91
N MET A 345 3.04 30.05 7.08
CA MET A 345 3.68 29.81 8.38
C MET A 345 4.08 28.36 8.57
N PHE A 346 3.17 27.42 8.27
CA PHE A 346 3.43 25.99 8.36
C PHE A 346 4.57 25.56 7.43
N ARG A 347 4.55 26.02 6.17
CA ARG A 347 5.61 25.72 5.19
C ARG A 347 6.98 26.24 5.63
N LEU A 348 7.04 27.43 6.21
CA LEU A 348 8.28 27.97 6.76
C LEU A 348 8.81 27.07 7.88
N LEU A 349 7.95 26.71 8.84
CA LEU A 349 8.31 25.86 9.98
C LEU A 349 8.73 24.44 9.55
N SER A 350 8.01 23.86 8.59
CA SER A 350 8.33 22.53 8.03
C SER A 350 9.71 22.52 7.37
N LYS A 351 10.03 23.53 6.55
CA LYS A 351 11.36 23.68 5.94
C LYS A 351 12.47 24.00 6.92
N ALA A 352 12.18 24.77 7.96
CA ALA A 352 13.18 25.15 8.96
C ALA A 352 13.64 23.95 9.80
N GLY A 353 12.75 22.97 10.06
CA GLY A 353 13.05 21.75 10.81
C GLY A 353 13.45 21.97 12.29
N ARG A 354 13.42 23.22 12.75
CA ARG A 354 13.85 23.66 14.08
C ARG A 354 12.80 24.55 14.74
N LEU A 355 12.98 24.77 16.03
CA LEU A 355 12.17 25.73 16.80
C LEU A 355 12.44 27.15 16.29
N VAL A 356 11.37 27.87 15.94
CA VAL A 356 11.42 29.25 15.47
C VAL A 356 10.54 30.13 16.35
N GLU A 357 11.02 31.32 16.68
CA GLU A 357 10.29 32.31 17.49
C GLU A 357 9.16 32.97 16.71
N THR A 358 8.05 33.31 17.38
CA THR A 358 6.89 34.00 16.81
C THR A 358 7.28 35.24 15.98
N ASP A 359 8.22 36.05 16.49
CA ASP A 359 8.65 37.28 15.83
C ASP A 359 9.36 37.01 14.50
N GLN A 360 10.22 35.99 14.45
CA GLN A 360 10.89 35.57 13.22
C GLN A 360 9.89 35.02 12.20
N ILE A 361 8.89 34.26 12.66
CA ILE A 361 7.82 33.73 11.80
C ILE A 361 7.03 34.88 11.19
N SER A 362 6.52 35.81 12.01
CA SER A 362 5.74 36.97 11.57
C SER A 362 6.48 37.83 10.55
N ASN A 363 7.76 38.12 10.81
CA ASN A 363 8.59 38.91 9.90
C ASN A 363 8.84 38.18 8.57
N THR A 364 9.09 36.87 8.60
CA THR A 364 9.41 36.09 7.39
C THR A 364 8.18 35.83 6.53
N THR A 365 7.01 35.61 7.15
CA THR A 365 5.77 35.31 6.43
C THR A 365 4.97 36.56 6.05
N PHE A 366 5.39 37.74 6.52
CA PHE A 366 4.67 39.01 6.37
C PHE A 366 3.22 38.91 6.88
N VAL A 367 3.04 38.29 8.05
CA VAL A 367 1.76 38.19 8.75
C VAL A 367 1.85 39.05 10.01
N GLU A 368 0.82 39.85 10.30
CA GLU A 368 0.81 40.68 11.51
C GLU A 368 0.96 39.83 12.78
N LYS A 369 1.76 40.29 13.74
CA LYS A 369 2.06 39.53 14.97
C LYS A 369 0.80 39.06 15.71
N LYS A 370 -0.25 39.88 15.75
CA LYS A 370 -1.52 39.54 16.42
C LYS A 370 -2.21 38.34 15.77
N ASP A 371 -2.21 38.27 14.44
CA ASP A 371 -2.86 37.20 13.70
C ASP A 371 -1.96 35.97 13.59
N ALA A 372 -0.65 36.15 13.47
CA ALA A 372 0.33 35.08 13.55
C ALA A 372 0.18 34.27 14.84
N VAL A 373 0.05 34.94 15.99
CA VAL A 373 -0.16 34.28 17.29
C VAL A 373 -1.47 33.48 17.30
N LYS A 374 -2.59 34.04 16.82
CA LYS A 374 -3.88 33.33 16.76
C LYS A 374 -3.79 32.07 15.90
N ILE A 375 -3.18 32.18 14.71
CA ILE A 375 -3.03 31.06 13.78
C ILE A 375 -2.13 29.97 14.37
N LEU A 376 -1.01 30.34 15.01
CA LEU A 376 -0.10 29.38 15.63
C LEU A 376 -0.77 28.63 16.79
N TYR A 377 -1.54 29.33 17.63
CA TYR A 377 -2.33 28.67 18.68
C TYR A 377 -3.40 27.74 18.10
N GLN A 378 -4.04 28.11 16.99
CA GLN A 378 -5.01 27.23 16.34
C GLN A 378 -4.36 25.97 15.79
N LEU A 379 -3.20 26.08 15.13
CA LEU A 379 -2.44 24.93 14.62
C LEU A 379 -1.91 24.05 15.76
N TRP A 380 -1.53 24.65 16.89
CA TRP A 380 -1.10 23.91 18.08
C TRP A 380 -2.23 23.18 18.78
N ASN A 381 -3.41 23.81 18.92
CA ASN A 381 -4.60 23.16 19.49
C ASN A 381 -5.06 21.94 18.67
N ASP A 382 -4.80 21.94 17.37
CA ASP A 382 -5.11 20.84 16.46
C ASP A 382 -3.94 19.84 16.28
N ASP A 383 -2.90 19.93 17.13
CA ASP A 383 -1.71 19.06 17.19
C ASP A 383 -0.76 19.10 15.97
N TYR A 384 -0.86 20.12 15.11
CA TYR A 384 0.07 20.31 13.98
C TYR A 384 1.45 20.83 14.42
N LEU A 385 1.49 21.58 15.52
CA LEU A 385 2.69 22.23 16.04
C LEU A 385 3.00 21.76 17.46
N GLN A 386 4.27 21.80 17.80
CA GLN A 386 4.78 21.77 19.16
C GLN A 386 5.14 23.20 19.57
N MET A 387 4.73 23.58 20.79
CA MET A 387 5.04 24.87 21.40
C MET A 387 5.93 24.65 22.62
N GLU A 388 7.02 25.42 22.70
CA GLU A 388 7.88 25.50 23.87
C GLU A 388 7.95 26.93 24.38
N ASN A 389 7.66 27.12 25.66
CA ASN A 389 7.78 28.43 26.32
C ASN A 389 9.12 28.52 27.03
N VAL A 390 10.00 29.38 26.52
CA VAL A 390 11.32 29.61 27.10
C VAL A 390 11.31 30.92 27.88
N ILE A 391 11.55 30.82 29.18
CA ILE A 391 11.69 31.97 30.07
C ILE A 391 13.19 32.24 30.25
N THR A 392 13.64 33.41 29.84
CA THR A 392 15.02 33.84 30.07
C THR A 392 15.14 34.52 31.42
N HIS A 393 16.03 33.99 32.28
CA HIS A 393 16.33 34.56 33.60
C HIS A 393 17.49 35.56 33.47
N GLY A 394 17.16 36.80 33.08
CA GLY A 394 18.08 37.95 33.04
C GLY A 394 17.48 39.21 33.71
N ALA A 395 18.13 40.38 33.54
CA ALA A 395 17.74 41.64 34.19
C ALA A 395 16.31 42.15 33.83
N ARG A 396 15.74 41.67 32.72
CA ARG A 396 14.31 41.70 32.42
C ARG A 396 13.87 40.28 32.08
N GLN A 397 12.87 39.75 32.79
CA GLN A 397 12.26 38.48 32.40
C GLN A 397 11.61 38.66 31.03
N SER A 398 12.03 37.86 30.04
CA SER A 398 11.41 37.82 28.72
C SER A 398 11.02 36.37 28.40
N GLN A 399 9.77 36.20 28.00
CA GLN A 399 9.18 34.92 27.62
C GLN A 399 9.10 34.85 26.09
N PHE A 400 9.63 33.77 25.52
CA PHE A 400 9.61 33.52 24.08
C PHE A 400 8.80 32.26 23.79
N LEU A 401 7.90 32.35 22.81
CA LEU A 401 7.16 31.20 22.29
C LEU A 401 7.91 30.67 21.06
N LEU A 402 8.37 29.43 21.18
CA LEU A 402 9.05 28.69 20.11
C LEU A 402 8.09 27.66 19.51
N TRP A 403 8.10 27.58 18.19
CA TRP A 403 7.20 26.71 17.43
C TRP A 403 7.98 25.78 16.52
N LYS A 404 7.56 24.52 16.44
CA LYS A 404 8.11 23.50 15.55
C LYS A 404 6.99 22.61 15.04
N VAL A 405 7.10 22.09 13.81
CA VAL A 405 6.14 21.10 13.31
C VAL A 405 6.37 19.75 13.99
N ASN A 406 5.31 19.13 14.50
CA ASN A 406 5.39 17.80 15.10
C ASN A 406 5.18 16.72 14.03
N ASN A 407 6.18 16.51 13.18
CA ASN A 407 6.07 15.59 12.04
C ASN A 407 5.58 14.19 12.46
N SER A 408 6.16 13.59 13.50
CA SER A 408 5.83 12.22 13.90
C SER A 408 4.37 12.01 14.32
N THR A 409 3.79 12.93 15.11
CA THR A 409 2.39 12.79 15.52
C THR A 409 1.46 13.22 14.39
N LEU A 410 1.83 14.26 13.64
CA LEU A 410 1.05 14.79 12.54
C LEU A 410 0.84 13.74 11.45
N TRP A 411 1.87 12.97 11.09
CA TRP A 411 1.74 11.88 10.12
C TRP A 411 0.71 10.83 10.55
N VAL A 412 0.74 10.43 11.83
CA VAL A 412 -0.18 9.43 12.38
C VAL A 412 -1.61 9.96 12.42
N GLN A 413 -1.80 11.22 12.81
CA GLN A 413 -3.10 11.87 12.86
C GLN A 413 -3.69 12.04 11.46
N VAL A 414 -2.91 12.58 10.52
CA VAL A 414 -3.35 12.76 9.13
C VAL A 414 -3.73 11.42 8.50
N LEU A 415 -2.94 10.37 8.75
CA LEU A 415 -3.27 9.02 8.28
C LEU A 415 -4.58 8.49 8.89
N ASP A 416 -4.81 8.68 10.19
CA ASP A 416 -6.07 8.25 10.83
C ASP A 416 -7.28 9.05 10.32
N ASP A 417 -7.11 10.35 10.07
CA ASP A 417 -8.12 11.22 9.45
C ASP A 417 -8.43 10.78 8.00
N MET A 418 -7.41 10.38 7.24
CA MET A 418 -7.59 9.81 5.89
C MET A 418 -8.36 8.48 5.94
N PHE A 419 -8.05 7.59 6.90
CA PHE A 419 -8.83 6.38 7.11
C PHE A 419 -10.29 6.68 7.48
N HIS A 420 -10.52 7.67 8.33
CA HIS A 420 -11.86 8.11 8.71
C HIS A 420 -12.62 8.67 7.50
N ALA A 421 -12.00 9.52 6.69
CA ALA A 421 -12.60 10.05 5.47
C ALA A 421 -12.93 8.91 4.46
N ALA A 422 -12.04 7.93 4.30
CA ALA A 422 -12.27 6.77 3.44
C ALA A 422 -13.44 5.91 3.94
N LEU A 423 -13.54 5.70 5.26
CA LEU A 423 -14.69 5.02 5.88
C LEU A 423 -16.00 5.77 5.64
N ASN A 424 -16.02 7.09 5.84
CA ASN A 424 -17.21 7.91 5.61
C ASN A 424 -17.66 7.87 4.15
N LEU A 425 -16.72 7.90 3.20
CA LEU A 425 -17.02 7.72 1.77
C LEU A 425 -17.60 6.34 1.48
N LYS A 426 -17.02 5.26 2.04
CA LYS A 426 -17.52 3.89 1.87
C LYS A 426 -18.92 3.70 2.46
N LEU A 427 -19.16 4.18 3.67
CA LEU A 427 -20.47 4.17 4.30
C LEU A 427 -21.49 4.94 3.46
N ARG A 428 -21.11 6.10 2.92
CA ARG A 428 -22.00 6.88 2.06
C ARG A 428 -22.31 6.16 0.74
N ILE A 429 -21.32 5.51 0.13
CA ILE A 429 -21.52 4.70 -1.08
C ILE A 429 -22.51 3.57 -0.79
N ALA A 430 -22.30 2.81 0.30
CA ALA A 430 -23.19 1.73 0.71
C ALA A 430 -24.62 2.23 0.98
N TYR A 431 -24.76 3.35 1.68
CA TYR A 431 -26.06 4.00 1.92
C TYR A 431 -26.77 4.35 0.61
N GLU A 432 -26.10 5.02 -0.32
CA GLU A 432 -26.70 5.39 -1.62
C GLU A 432 -27.08 4.15 -2.44
N GLN A 433 -26.29 3.07 -2.37
CA GLN A 433 -26.59 1.82 -3.05
C GLN A 433 -27.83 1.14 -2.47
N GLU A 434 -27.98 1.10 -1.14
CA GLU A 434 -29.14 0.50 -0.49
C GLU A 434 -30.42 1.31 -0.74
N GLN A 435 -30.35 2.66 -0.71
CA GLN A 435 -31.48 3.54 -0.99
C GLN A 435 -32.04 3.39 -2.42
N GLU A 436 -31.19 3.03 -3.38
CA GLU A 436 -31.56 2.92 -4.80
C GLU A 436 -31.55 1.47 -5.30
N LYS A 437 -31.57 0.50 -4.37
CA LYS A 437 -31.49 -0.94 -4.65
C LYS A 437 -32.61 -1.45 -5.55
N GLU A 438 -33.83 -0.94 -5.34
CA GLU A 438 -34.99 -1.25 -6.17
C GLU A 438 -34.76 -0.83 -7.63
N ILE A 439 -34.17 0.36 -7.85
CA ILE A 439 -33.88 0.88 -9.19
C ILE A 439 -32.77 0.08 -9.86
N MET A 440 -31.81 -0.44 -9.10
CA MET A 440 -30.78 -1.33 -9.66
C MET A 440 -31.33 -2.66 -10.16
N GLN A 441 -32.43 -3.15 -9.58
CA GLN A 441 -33.06 -4.41 -10.00
C GLN A 441 -33.90 -4.26 -11.27
N ILE A 442 -34.27 -3.03 -11.63
CA ILE A 442 -35.06 -2.77 -12.84
C ILE A 442 -34.13 -2.84 -14.07
N PRO A 443 -34.47 -3.66 -15.09
CA PRO A 443 -33.73 -3.70 -16.35
C PRO A 443 -33.63 -2.31 -16.99
N ARG A 444 -32.46 -1.98 -17.56
CA ARG A 444 -32.17 -0.64 -18.13
C ARG A 444 -33.22 -0.18 -19.15
N GLU A 445 -33.78 -1.11 -19.91
CA GLU A 445 -34.78 -0.88 -20.95
C GLU A 445 -36.14 -0.41 -20.38
N LYS A 446 -36.43 -0.71 -19.10
CA LYS A 446 -37.68 -0.33 -18.42
C LYS A 446 -37.55 0.98 -17.64
N LEU A 447 -36.36 1.56 -17.57
CA LEU A 447 -36.11 2.85 -16.92
C LEU A 447 -36.50 3.97 -17.88
N VAL A 448 -37.76 4.42 -17.81
CA VAL A 448 -38.28 5.52 -18.63
C VAL A 448 -38.70 6.69 -17.74
N GLY A 449 -38.55 7.92 -18.24
CA GLY A 449 -39.05 9.14 -17.59
C GLY A 449 -38.36 9.46 -16.26
N GLU A 450 -39.11 9.47 -15.18
CA GLU A 450 -38.60 9.87 -13.85
C GLU A 450 -37.62 8.85 -13.25
N LEU A 451 -37.82 7.56 -13.52
CA LEU A 451 -36.91 6.49 -13.10
C LEU A 451 -35.54 6.61 -13.76
N GLU A 452 -35.50 6.96 -15.06
CA GLU A 452 -34.24 7.20 -15.77
C GLU A 452 -33.49 8.41 -15.18
N LYS A 453 -34.20 9.50 -14.87
CA LYS A 453 -33.62 10.69 -14.22
C LYS A 453 -33.08 10.35 -12.83
N ARG A 454 -33.80 9.53 -12.04
CA ARG A 454 -33.36 9.07 -10.72
C ARG A 454 -32.12 8.18 -10.83
N TYR A 455 -32.09 7.22 -11.76
CA TYR A 455 -30.92 6.39 -12.04
C TYR A 455 -29.70 7.19 -12.48
N LYS A 456 -29.86 8.17 -13.40
CA LYS A 456 -28.77 9.06 -13.83
C LYS A 456 -28.21 9.88 -12.67
N ARG A 457 -29.08 10.41 -11.79
CA ARG A 457 -28.65 11.14 -10.57
C ARG A 457 -27.86 10.23 -9.63
N PHE A 458 -28.37 9.03 -9.35
CA PHE A 458 -27.68 8.03 -8.55
C PHE A 458 -26.30 7.69 -9.13
N ARG A 459 -26.22 7.38 -10.43
CA ARG A 459 -24.95 7.08 -11.12
C ARG A 459 -23.96 8.23 -10.99
N LYS A 460 -24.41 9.47 -11.18
CA LYS A 460 -23.55 10.66 -11.03
C LYS A 460 -23.03 10.79 -9.60
N ARG A 461 -23.88 10.64 -8.58
CA ARG A 461 -23.46 10.65 -7.17
C ARG A 461 -22.44 9.55 -6.88
N ARG A 462 -22.69 8.33 -7.36
CA ARG A 462 -21.80 7.18 -7.18
C ARG A 462 -20.42 7.43 -7.80
N ILE A 463 -20.36 7.91 -9.04
CA ILE A 463 -19.10 8.23 -9.72
C ILE A 463 -18.30 9.29 -8.94
N VAL A 464 -18.96 10.33 -8.44
CA VAL A 464 -18.28 11.38 -7.65
C VAL A 464 -17.71 10.80 -6.35
N LEU A 465 -18.48 9.98 -5.64
CA LEU A 465 -18.02 9.35 -4.39
C LEU A 465 -16.87 8.35 -4.64
N GLU A 466 -17.00 7.48 -5.64
CA GLU A 466 -15.96 6.50 -6.00
C GLU A 466 -14.68 7.19 -6.49
N SER A 467 -14.80 8.24 -7.32
CA SER A 467 -13.65 9.03 -7.77
C SER A 467 -12.98 9.79 -6.62
N SER A 468 -13.76 10.32 -5.67
CA SER A 468 -13.22 10.97 -4.47
C SER A 468 -12.47 9.98 -3.59
N LEU A 469 -12.99 8.76 -3.46
CA LEU A 469 -12.32 7.69 -2.74
C LEU A 469 -11.02 7.26 -3.42
N MET A 470 -11.00 7.14 -4.76
CA MET A 470 -9.78 6.80 -5.50
C MET A 470 -8.66 7.83 -5.28
N LYS A 471 -9.01 9.12 -5.33
CA LYS A 471 -8.07 10.23 -5.07
C LYS A 471 -7.59 10.24 -3.62
N LEU A 472 -8.49 9.99 -2.67
CA LEU A 472 -8.12 9.89 -1.26
C LEU A 472 -7.20 8.69 -1.02
N ASP A 473 -7.43 7.56 -1.68
CA ASP A 473 -6.56 6.39 -1.59
C ASP A 473 -5.16 6.65 -2.14
N ASP A 474 -5.00 7.48 -3.19
CA ASP A 474 -3.67 7.91 -3.66
C ASP A 474 -2.88 8.62 -2.54
N ALA A 475 -3.53 9.54 -1.82
CA ALA A 475 -2.94 10.21 -0.67
C ALA A 475 -2.72 9.24 0.50
N LEU A 476 -3.65 8.31 0.76
CA LEU A 476 -3.52 7.33 1.84
C LEU A 476 -2.30 6.41 1.61
N MET A 477 -2.08 5.97 0.38
CA MET A 477 -0.94 5.13 0.01
C MET A 477 0.40 5.79 0.32
N LEU A 478 0.48 7.09 0.09
CA LEU A 478 1.68 7.88 0.33
C LEU A 478 2.10 7.91 1.81
N PHE A 479 1.16 7.76 2.75
CA PHE A 479 1.41 7.83 4.19
C PHE A 479 1.47 6.43 4.85
N HIS A 480 0.81 5.44 4.23
CA HIS A 480 0.66 4.10 4.80
C HIS A 480 1.64 3.10 4.20
N ASP A 481 1.73 3.06 2.86
CA ASP A 481 2.38 1.99 2.11
C ASP A 481 3.82 2.36 1.71
N PHE A 482 4.01 3.60 1.27
CA PHE A 482 5.29 4.14 0.83
C PHE A 482 6.10 4.63 2.03
#